data_AF-A0A7N0UD42-F1
#
_entry.id   AF-A0A7N0UD42-F1
#
_cell.length_a   1.000
_cell.length_b   1.000
_cell.length_c   1.000
_cell.angle_alpha   90.00
_cell.angle_beta   90.00
_cell.angle_gamma   90.00
#
_symmetry.space_group_name_H-M   'P 1'
#
loop_
_entity.id
_entity.type
_entity.pdbx_description
1 polymer ?
#
loop_
_entity_poly.entity_id
_entity_poly.type
_entity_poly.pdbx_seq_one_letter_code
_entity_poly.pdbx_strand_id
1 'polypeptide(L)'
;MASFSMDDFVGNGSLKKLLPVLVEEGWDDVPTLKIMNSDDTEAINMTRQQKDALEIRTYLHDRALIQYGDKLEASEQSLPELLSFSPLELSARFGMKRGHVARFMDRSTSCADPLPASLVIQQRRRPPTPVRTSNEVSSMNSRKIRPTTSKLSVRSNTMNDKSLEKSILDLKNGQTFKGIVAALPAEPRACGCVSPPSVVENVAPYSAIENISVQKLTPEYKTGMELLVKTKTPPMKASQLWRQKPAVLLCIRRPGCIMCRAEAHKLYAKKPIFDALGIQLFAVLHEHIESEVREFWPRYWGGGVIFDRNMDFFKALGGGKLLKDKFISGFVFNPRAIANYKRAKAMRVEQNFRGEGEIKGGLLILGSGKSGIAYQFIERNFGDWAPLSEVIEICNRIGTQMEGQPECTGGLQETI
;
A
#
# COMPACT_ATOMS: atom_id res chain seq x y z
N MET A 1 -11.05 4.60 -19.30
CA MET A 1 -10.29 4.29 -18.07
C MET A 1 -10.39 2.79 -17.82
N ALA A 2 -9.47 2.19 -17.07
CA ALA A 2 -9.68 0.84 -16.55
C ALA A 2 -10.50 0.95 -15.25
N SER A 3 -11.51 0.09 -15.09
CA SER A 3 -12.32 0.05 -13.87
C SER A 3 -11.63 -0.74 -12.78
N PHE A 4 -11.73 -0.29 -11.54
CA PHE A 4 -11.28 -1.03 -10.35
C PHE A 4 -12.40 -1.88 -9.73
N SER A 5 -13.59 -1.92 -10.36
CA SER A 5 -14.65 -2.85 -9.98
C SER A 5 -14.20 -4.29 -10.21
N MET A 6 -14.40 -5.14 -9.20
CA MET A 6 -14.17 -6.58 -9.33
C MET A 6 -15.06 -7.20 -10.41
N ASP A 7 -16.33 -6.82 -10.46
CA ASP A 7 -17.28 -7.32 -11.47
C ASP A 7 -16.88 -6.92 -12.90
N ASP A 8 -16.34 -5.72 -13.10
CA ASP A 8 -15.86 -5.28 -14.43
C ASP A 8 -14.57 -5.99 -14.85
N PHE A 9 -13.67 -6.24 -13.89
CA PHE A 9 -12.41 -6.94 -14.16
C PHE A 9 -12.65 -8.42 -14.45
N VAL A 10 -13.39 -9.10 -13.57
CA VAL A 10 -13.73 -10.52 -13.66
C VAL A 10 -14.70 -10.81 -14.81
N GLY A 11 -15.59 -9.86 -15.13
CA GLY A 11 -16.55 -9.97 -16.22
C GLY A 11 -17.49 -11.17 -16.11
N ASN A 12 -17.83 -11.77 -17.24
CA ASN A 12 -18.77 -12.90 -17.32
C ASN A 12 -18.12 -14.25 -17.65
N GLY A 13 -16.78 -14.31 -17.65
CA GLY A 13 -16.00 -15.48 -18.05
C GLY A 13 -15.72 -16.49 -16.93
N SER A 14 -14.63 -17.24 -17.08
CA SER A 14 -14.23 -18.35 -16.18
C SER A 14 -13.94 -17.88 -14.75
N LEU A 15 -13.46 -16.65 -14.59
CA LEU A 15 -13.17 -16.02 -13.30
C LEU A 15 -14.43 -15.71 -12.48
N LYS A 16 -15.58 -15.44 -13.10
CA LYS A 16 -16.83 -15.12 -12.37
C LYS A 16 -17.29 -16.27 -11.48
N LYS A 17 -17.04 -17.51 -11.92
CA LYS A 17 -17.31 -18.73 -11.16
C LYS A 17 -16.37 -18.92 -9.96
N LEU A 18 -15.19 -18.30 -10.00
CA LEU A 18 -14.19 -18.36 -8.93
C LEU A 18 -14.30 -17.17 -7.95
N LEU A 19 -15.04 -16.12 -8.29
CA LEU A 19 -15.15 -14.89 -7.50
C LEU A 19 -15.48 -15.11 -6.00
N PRO A 20 -16.38 -16.02 -5.59
CA PRO A 20 -16.62 -16.29 -4.16
C PRO A 20 -15.36 -16.80 -3.43
N VAL A 21 -14.63 -17.73 -4.06
CA VAL A 21 -13.39 -18.31 -3.51
C VAL A 21 -12.28 -17.26 -3.47
N LEU A 22 -12.17 -16.42 -4.51
CA LEU A 22 -11.21 -15.31 -4.53
C LEU A 22 -11.46 -14.34 -3.37
N VAL A 23 -12.71 -13.96 -3.11
CA VAL A 23 -13.07 -13.07 -1.99
C VAL A 23 -12.83 -13.73 -0.63
N GLU A 24 -13.17 -15.01 -0.47
CA GLU A 24 -12.94 -15.78 0.77
C GLU A 24 -11.44 -15.89 1.11
N GLU A 25 -10.59 -16.14 0.11
CA GLU A 25 -9.12 -16.22 0.24
C GLU A 25 -8.43 -14.83 0.25
N GLY A 26 -9.19 -13.73 0.26
CA GLY A 26 -8.67 -12.36 0.42
C GLY A 26 -8.17 -11.68 -0.87
N TRP A 27 -8.51 -12.21 -2.03
CA TRP A 27 -8.30 -11.62 -3.35
C TRP A 27 -9.52 -10.78 -3.77
N ASP A 28 -9.88 -9.81 -2.92
CA ASP A 28 -11.13 -9.04 -2.98
C ASP A 28 -11.05 -7.75 -3.83
N ASP A 29 -9.89 -7.45 -4.44
CA ASP A 29 -9.72 -6.30 -5.34
C ASP A 29 -8.80 -6.56 -6.54
N VAL A 30 -8.99 -5.75 -7.59
CA VAL A 30 -8.26 -5.88 -8.86
C VAL A 30 -6.73 -5.78 -8.69
N PRO A 31 -6.15 -4.85 -7.90
CA PRO A 31 -4.74 -4.89 -7.55
C PRO A 31 -4.25 -6.22 -6.96
N THR A 32 -4.98 -6.82 -6.01
CA THR A 32 -4.60 -8.12 -5.41
C THR A 32 -4.61 -9.25 -6.45
N LEU A 33 -5.66 -9.36 -7.28
CA LEU A 33 -5.73 -10.37 -8.35
C LEU A 33 -4.56 -10.29 -9.33
N LYS A 34 -4.11 -9.07 -9.67
CA LYS A 34 -3.04 -8.85 -10.65
C LYS A 34 -1.63 -9.18 -10.14
N ILE A 35 -1.43 -9.33 -8.83
CA ILE A 35 -0.15 -9.74 -8.23
C ILE A 35 -0.11 -11.23 -7.87
N MET A 36 -1.23 -11.94 -8.04
CA MET A 36 -1.40 -13.35 -7.74
C MET A 36 -0.45 -14.22 -8.58
N ASN A 37 0.30 -15.09 -7.93
CA ASN A 37 1.40 -15.84 -8.55
C ASN A 37 1.08 -17.34 -8.76
N SER A 38 2.03 -18.11 -9.32
CA SER A 38 1.86 -19.55 -9.55
C SER A 38 1.35 -20.27 -8.31
N ASP A 39 1.99 -20.04 -7.17
CA ASP A 39 1.76 -20.73 -5.91
C ASP A 39 0.38 -20.35 -5.35
N ASP A 40 -0.02 -19.08 -5.49
CA ASP A 40 -1.35 -18.59 -5.11
C ASP A 40 -2.46 -19.21 -5.99
N THR A 41 -2.23 -19.27 -7.32
CA THR A 41 -3.18 -19.87 -8.28
C THR A 41 -3.30 -21.39 -8.11
N GLU A 42 -2.29 -22.03 -7.54
CA GLU A 42 -2.30 -23.46 -7.18
C GLU A 42 -2.99 -23.68 -5.83
N ALA A 43 -2.76 -22.83 -4.83
CA ALA A 43 -3.41 -22.91 -3.52
C ALA A 43 -4.95 -22.89 -3.62
N ILE A 44 -5.51 -22.03 -4.50
CA ILE A 44 -6.96 -21.96 -4.75
C ILE A 44 -7.44 -22.89 -5.88
N ASN A 45 -6.59 -23.81 -6.36
CA ASN A 45 -6.89 -24.80 -7.39
C ASN A 45 -7.43 -24.23 -8.72
N MET A 46 -6.88 -23.11 -9.21
CA MET A 46 -7.32 -22.53 -10.49
C MET A 46 -7.08 -23.48 -11.67
N THR A 47 -8.10 -23.64 -12.51
CA THR A 47 -7.94 -24.33 -13.80
C THR A 47 -7.07 -23.52 -14.74
N ARG A 48 -6.46 -24.17 -15.74
CA ARG A 48 -5.68 -23.48 -16.78
C ARG A 48 -6.48 -22.33 -17.43
N GLN A 49 -7.75 -22.57 -17.77
CA GLN A 49 -8.65 -21.56 -18.36
C GLN A 49 -8.89 -20.35 -17.43
N GLN A 50 -8.81 -20.52 -16.11
CA GLN A 50 -8.89 -19.40 -15.16
C GLN A 50 -7.56 -18.66 -15.04
N LYS A 51 -6.41 -19.37 -15.11
CA LYS A 51 -5.08 -18.74 -15.11
C LYS A 51 -4.86 -17.91 -16.38
N ASP A 52 -5.19 -18.47 -17.55
CA ASP A 52 -5.11 -17.80 -18.85
C ASP A 52 -6.05 -16.57 -18.89
N ALA A 53 -7.28 -16.70 -18.35
CA ALA A 53 -8.20 -15.58 -18.18
C ALA A 53 -7.63 -14.45 -17.30
N LEU A 54 -7.05 -14.79 -16.14
CA LEU A 54 -6.44 -13.81 -15.24
C LEU A 54 -5.28 -13.04 -15.91
N GLU A 55 -4.44 -13.73 -16.69
CA GLU A 55 -3.38 -13.10 -17.48
C GLU A 55 -3.96 -12.12 -18.52
N ILE A 56 -4.97 -12.54 -19.29
CA ILE A 56 -5.64 -11.72 -20.30
C ILE A 56 -6.31 -10.49 -19.65
N ARG A 57 -7.06 -10.65 -18.56
CA ARG A 57 -7.68 -9.52 -17.82
C ARG A 57 -6.65 -8.55 -17.31
N THR A 58 -5.55 -9.03 -16.74
CA THR A 58 -4.43 -8.21 -16.25
C THR A 58 -3.86 -7.36 -17.39
N TYR A 59 -3.52 -8.00 -18.52
CA TYR A 59 -2.95 -7.35 -19.70
C TYR A 59 -3.88 -6.29 -20.31
N LEU A 60 -5.18 -6.59 -20.41
CA LEU A 60 -6.21 -5.67 -20.90
C LEU A 60 -6.46 -4.52 -19.93
N HIS A 61 -6.44 -4.77 -18.62
CA HIS A 61 -6.65 -3.76 -17.59
C HIS A 61 -5.55 -2.70 -17.64
N ASP A 62 -4.28 -3.11 -17.69
CA ASP A 62 -3.13 -2.18 -17.78
C ASP A 62 -3.18 -1.31 -19.04
N ARG A 63 -3.75 -1.83 -20.13
CA ARG A 63 -3.91 -1.10 -21.39
C ARG A 63 -5.22 -0.32 -21.49
N ALA A 64 -6.09 -0.33 -20.46
CA ALA A 64 -7.45 0.20 -20.50
C ALA A 64 -8.25 -0.30 -21.72
N LEU A 65 -8.32 -1.63 -21.84
CA LEU A 65 -8.96 -2.43 -22.87
C LEU A 65 -9.91 -3.52 -22.30
N ILE A 66 -10.23 -3.48 -20.99
CA ILE A 66 -10.97 -4.52 -20.26
C ILE A 66 -12.31 -4.92 -20.89
N GLN A 67 -12.95 -4.01 -21.63
CA GLN A 67 -14.16 -4.22 -22.44
C GLN A 67 -14.06 -5.34 -23.50
N TYR A 68 -12.86 -5.85 -23.79
CA TYR A 68 -12.63 -7.00 -24.68
C TYR A 68 -12.47 -8.32 -23.93
N GLY A 69 -12.38 -8.32 -22.59
CA GLY A 69 -12.07 -9.48 -21.76
C GLY A 69 -12.97 -10.69 -22.03
N ASP A 70 -14.29 -10.52 -21.87
CA ASP A 70 -15.29 -11.58 -22.12
C ASP A 70 -15.13 -12.20 -23.53
N LYS A 71 -14.78 -11.41 -24.56
CA LYS A 71 -14.62 -11.89 -25.94
C LYS A 71 -13.30 -12.60 -26.20
N LEU A 72 -12.21 -12.16 -25.56
CA LEU A 72 -10.91 -12.82 -25.69
C LEU A 72 -10.90 -14.15 -24.94
N GLU A 73 -11.43 -14.19 -23.72
CA GLU A 73 -11.60 -15.42 -22.94
C GLU A 73 -12.47 -16.46 -23.66
N ALA A 74 -13.57 -16.02 -24.27
CA ALA A 74 -14.46 -16.89 -25.04
C ALA A 74 -13.83 -17.50 -26.31
N SER A 75 -12.63 -17.07 -26.71
CA SER A 75 -11.87 -17.72 -27.79
C SER A 75 -11.00 -18.89 -27.33
N GLU A 76 -10.86 -19.09 -26.01
CA GLU A 76 -10.01 -20.11 -25.38
C GLU A 76 -8.52 -20.05 -25.77
N GLN A 77 -8.08 -18.91 -26.31
CA GLN A 77 -6.68 -18.66 -26.68
C GLN A 77 -5.93 -17.95 -25.56
N SER A 78 -4.71 -18.38 -25.29
CA SER A 78 -3.81 -17.75 -24.32
C SER A 78 -3.33 -16.37 -24.79
N LEU A 79 -2.86 -15.53 -23.86
CA LEU A 79 -2.37 -14.20 -24.21
C LEU A 79 -1.26 -14.20 -25.29
N PRO A 80 -0.27 -15.11 -25.30
CA PRO A 80 0.72 -15.19 -26.38
C PRO A 80 0.12 -15.49 -27.75
N GLU A 81 -0.90 -16.33 -27.83
CA GLU A 81 -1.62 -16.64 -29.08
C GLU A 81 -2.44 -15.42 -29.53
N LEU A 82 -3.10 -14.74 -28.60
CA LEU A 82 -3.83 -13.51 -28.89
C LEU A 82 -2.91 -12.39 -29.41
N LEU A 83 -1.68 -12.30 -28.89
CA LEU A 83 -0.64 -11.37 -29.35
C LEU A 83 0.04 -11.78 -30.66
N SER A 84 -0.27 -12.95 -31.22
CA SER A 84 0.23 -13.40 -32.53
C SER A 84 -0.66 -12.97 -33.70
N PHE A 85 -1.91 -12.58 -33.44
CA PHE A 85 -2.85 -12.15 -34.48
C PHE A 85 -2.43 -10.86 -35.18
N SER A 86 -2.78 -10.76 -36.47
CA SER A 86 -2.65 -9.52 -37.22
C SER A 86 -3.65 -8.45 -36.75
N PRO A 87 -3.38 -7.15 -37.01
CA PRO A 87 -4.32 -6.07 -36.75
C PRO A 87 -5.72 -6.27 -37.36
N LEU A 88 -5.78 -6.93 -38.52
CA LEU A 88 -7.01 -7.25 -39.24
C LEU A 88 -7.83 -8.31 -38.49
N GLU A 89 -7.19 -9.38 -38.03
CA GLU A 89 -7.86 -10.44 -37.27
C GLU A 89 -8.36 -9.95 -35.91
N LEU A 90 -7.57 -9.14 -35.19
CA LEU A 90 -8.01 -8.53 -33.94
C LEU A 90 -9.24 -7.62 -34.12
N SER A 91 -9.29 -6.89 -35.24
CA SER A 91 -10.43 -6.06 -35.61
C SER A 91 -11.66 -6.90 -35.98
N ALA A 92 -11.48 -7.91 -36.84
CA ALA A 92 -12.55 -8.73 -37.39
C ALA A 92 -13.15 -9.73 -36.39
N ARG A 93 -12.32 -10.43 -35.62
CA ARG A 93 -12.76 -11.48 -34.67
C ARG A 93 -13.28 -10.90 -33.36
N PHE A 94 -12.66 -9.84 -32.85
CA PHE A 94 -12.94 -9.33 -31.50
C PHE A 94 -13.60 -7.94 -31.50
N GLY A 95 -13.74 -7.29 -32.66
CA GLY A 95 -14.30 -5.93 -32.77
C GLY A 95 -13.37 -4.86 -32.19
N MET A 96 -12.05 -5.09 -32.19
CA MET A 96 -11.11 -4.08 -31.71
C MET A 96 -11.07 -2.87 -32.64
N LYS A 97 -11.23 -1.66 -32.09
CA LYS A 97 -11.04 -0.41 -32.83
C LYS A 97 -9.56 -0.24 -33.19
N ARG A 98 -9.23 0.44 -34.29
CA ARG A 98 -7.83 0.65 -34.76
C ARG A 98 -6.87 1.14 -33.66
N GLY A 99 -7.27 2.13 -32.87
CA GLY A 99 -6.46 2.64 -31.73
C GLY A 99 -6.44 1.72 -30.50
N HIS A 100 -7.29 0.70 -30.45
CA HIS A 100 -7.28 -0.34 -29.42
C HIS A 100 -6.36 -1.49 -29.82
N VAL A 101 -6.39 -1.90 -31.09
CA VAL A 101 -5.41 -2.83 -31.68
C VAL A 101 -3.98 -2.31 -31.47
N ALA A 102 -3.73 -1.03 -31.76
CA ALA A 102 -2.41 -0.43 -31.53
C ALA A 102 -1.94 -0.55 -30.06
N ARG A 103 -2.82 -0.28 -29.08
CA ARG A 103 -2.53 -0.44 -27.65
C ARG A 103 -2.40 -1.90 -27.22
N PHE A 104 -3.16 -2.80 -27.83
CA PHE A 104 -3.13 -4.24 -27.55
C PHE A 104 -1.86 -4.91 -28.06
N MET A 105 -1.34 -4.48 -29.20
CA MET A 105 -0.10 -5.02 -29.78
C MET A 105 1.16 -4.30 -29.30
N ASP A 106 1.01 -3.22 -28.53
CA ASP A 106 2.14 -2.43 -28.04
C ASP A 106 2.99 -3.20 -27.02
N ARG A 107 4.23 -3.49 -27.42
CA ARG A 107 5.26 -4.12 -26.60
C ARG A 107 6.12 -3.12 -25.82
N SER A 108 6.02 -1.82 -26.11
CA SER A 108 6.79 -0.78 -25.40
C SER A 108 6.29 -0.56 -23.97
N THR A 109 5.02 -0.88 -23.67
CA THR A 109 4.45 -0.96 -22.32
C THR A 109 4.89 -2.20 -21.51
N SER A 110 6.10 -2.70 -21.75
CA SER A 110 6.81 -3.55 -20.78
C SER A 110 7.47 -2.66 -19.72
N CYS A 111 7.52 -3.10 -18.46
CA CYS A 111 8.20 -2.35 -17.40
C CYS A 111 9.74 -2.46 -17.52
N ALA A 112 10.30 -1.85 -18.57
CA ALA A 112 11.73 -1.64 -18.79
C ALA A 112 11.93 -0.58 -19.91
N ASP A 113 11.97 0.71 -19.54
CA ASP A 113 12.43 1.73 -20.49
C ASP A 113 13.90 1.48 -20.88
N PRO A 114 14.25 1.45 -22.18
CA PRO A 114 15.64 1.42 -22.61
C PRO A 114 16.30 2.78 -22.31
N LEU A 115 17.41 2.75 -21.56
CA LEU A 115 18.17 3.96 -21.21
C LEU A 115 18.58 4.76 -22.46
N PRO A 116 18.48 6.10 -22.44
CA PRO A 116 18.96 6.94 -23.54
C PRO A 116 20.45 6.72 -23.84
N ALA A 117 20.80 6.72 -25.13
CA ALA A 117 22.12 6.33 -25.65
C ALA A 117 23.25 7.38 -25.42
N SER A 118 23.24 8.12 -24.31
CA SER A 118 24.21 9.16 -23.97
C SER A 118 25.16 8.80 -22.81
N LEU A 119 25.16 7.55 -22.34
CA LEU A 119 26.08 7.04 -21.30
C LEU A 119 26.96 5.88 -21.78
N VAL A 120 27.49 5.99 -23.01
CA VAL A 120 28.49 5.05 -23.55
C VAL A 120 29.86 5.31 -22.89
N ILE A 121 30.09 4.72 -21.72
CA ILE A 121 31.44 4.58 -21.17
C ILE A 121 32.10 3.36 -21.84
N GLN A 122 33.14 3.63 -22.63
CA GLN A 122 33.91 2.60 -23.31
C GLN A 122 34.67 1.74 -22.30
N GLN A 123 34.52 0.41 -22.37
CA GLN A 123 35.52 -0.52 -21.84
C GLN A 123 36.11 -1.38 -22.97
N ARG A 124 37.43 -1.60 -22.88
CA ARG A 124 38.29 -2.04 -23.98
C ARG A 124 38.13 -3.54 -24.30
N ARG A 125 38.38 -3.90 -25.56
CA ARG A 125 38.36 -5.28 -26.08
C ARG A 125 39.67 -6.04 -25.84
N ARG A 126 39.57 -7.37 -25.97
CA ARG A 126 40.58 -8.42 -26.33
C ARG A 126 41.22 -9.19 -25.16
N PRO A 127 41.67 -10.45 -25.38
CA PRO A 127 41.04 -11.52 -26.18
C PRO A 127 41.07 -12.92 -25.44
N PRO A 128 40.50 -14.01 -25.99
CA PRO A 128 40.40 -15.31 -25.31
C PRO A 128 41.38 -16.39 -25.83
N THR A 129 41.72 -17.41 -25.01
CA THR A 129 41.90 -18.86 -25.35
C THR A 129 42.32 -19.70 -24.11
N PRO A 130 42.26 -21.06 -24.09
CA PRO A 130 41.91 -21.84 -22.89
C PRO A 130 42.89 -22.99 -22.53
N VAL A 131 42.46 -23.95 -21.66
CA VAL A 131 42.71 -25.43 -21.65
C VAL A 131 43.00 -26.03 -20.25
N ARG A 132 42.22 -27.09 -19.89
CA ARG A 132 42.47 -28.38 -19.14
C ARG A 132 43.68 -28.51 -18.15
N THR A 133 43.73 -29.41 -17.14
CA THR A 133 42.91 -30.56 -16.66
C THR A 133 43.39 -30.96 -15.23
N SER A 134 42.57 -31.72 -14.46
CA SER A 134 42.96 -32.68 -13.38
C SER A 134 43.80 -32.18 -12.18
N ASN A 135 43.66 -32.57 -10.90
CA ASN A 135 42.91 -33.65 -10.19
C ASN A 135 42.98 -33.35 -8.64
N GLU A 136 42.56 -34.15 -7.62
CA GLU A 136 42.12 -35.56 -7.59
C GLU A 136 41.10 -35.98 -6.48
N VAL A 137 41.48 -36.20 -5.20
CA VAL A 137 40.74 -37.06 -4.23
C VAL A 137 40.64 -36.56 -2.76
N SER A 138 39.57 -37.02 -2.10
CA SER A 138 39.45 -37.49 -0.69
C SER A 138 38.70 -36.57 0.30
N SER A 139 37.94 -37.07 1.30
CA SER A 139 37.18 -38.35 1.43
C SER A 139 36.12 -38.18 2.54
N MET A 140 35.02 -38.93 2.44
CA MET A 140 34.03 -39.30 3.48
C MET A 140 33.97 -38.54 4.82
N ASN A 141 32.77 -38.00 5.15
CA ASN A 141 31.90 -38.71 6.10
C ASN A 141 30.45 -38.19 6.12
N SER A 142 29.51 -39.11 6.33
CA SER A 142 28.07 -38.85 6.37
C SER A 142 27.49 -39.19 7.75
N ARG A 143 26.74 -38.27 8.36
CA ARG A 143 25.87 -38.56 9.52
C ARG A 143 24.52 -37.88 9.39
N LYS A 144 23.48 -38.70 9.26
CA LYS A 144 22.07 -38.30 9.36
C LYS A 144 21.74 -37.98 10.82
N ILE A 145 20.96 -36.93 11.07
CA ILE A 145 20.20 -36.75 12.32
C ILE A 145 18.73 -36.48 11.94
N ARG A 146 17.81 -37.11 12.66
CA ARG A 146 16.35 -37.06 12.43
C ARG A 146 15.76 -35.72 12.88
N PRO A 147 14.67 -35.24 12.26
CA PRO A 147 13.91 -34.11 12.79
C PRO A 147 13.05 -34.54 14.00
N THR A 148 13.12 -33.80 15.10
CA THR A 148 12.19 -33.92 16.23
C THR A 148 10.96 -33.04 15.99
N THR A 149 9.78 -33.63 16.14
CA THR A 149 8.50 -32.91 16.10
C THR A 149 8.26 -32.20 17.44
N SER A 150 7.93 -30.91 17.38
CA SER A 150 7.27 -30.20 18.48
C SER A 150 6.02 -29.49 17.94
N LYS A 151 4.87 -29.82 18.53
CA LYS A 151 3.60 -29.10 18.37
C LYS A 151 3.50 -28.04 19.48
N LEU A 152 2.42 -27.24 19.42
CA LEU A 152 1.95 -26.24 20.40
C LEU A 152 2.59 -24.84 20.24
N SER A 153 1.85 -23.74 20.33
CA SER A 153 0.38 -23.56 20.33
C SER A 153 -0.01 -22.21 19.73
N VAL A 154 -1.09 -22.15 18.95
CA VAL A 154 -1.71 -20.89 18.55
C VAL A 154 -2.43 -20.31 19.77
N ARG A 155 -1.85 -19.28 20.39
CA ARG A 155 -2.49 -18.56 21.51
C ARG A 155 -3.29 -17.39 20.93
N SER A 156 -4.62 -17.46 21.05
CA SER A 156 -5.53 -16.41 20.56
C SER A 156 -5.34 -15.10 21.34
N ASN A 157 -5.45 -13.96 20.65
CA ASN A 157 -5.01 -12.65 21.14
C ASN A 157 -6.08 -11.92 21.98
N THR A 158 -6.67 -12.61 22.96
CA THR A 158 -7.88 -12.21 23.70
C THR A 158 -7.78 -10.93 24.55
N MET A 159 -6.59 -10.32 24.69
CA MET A 159 -6.44 -9.05 25.41
C MET A 159 -6.70 -7.80 24.55
N ASN A 160 -6.42 -7.85 23.23
CA ASN A 160 -6.67 -6.69 22.38
C ASN A 160 -8.18 -6.46 22.15
N ASP A 161 -8.95 -7.54 21.92
CA ASP A 161 -10.41 -7.45 21.74
C ASP A 161 -11.10 -6.74 22.91
N LYS A 162 -10.72 -7.02 24.15
CA LYS A 162 -11.36 -6.39 25.33
C LYS A 162 -11.07 -4.90 25.47
N SER A 163 -9.89 -4.45 25.05
CA SER A 163 -9.55 -3.03 25.00
C SER A 163 -10.31 -2.32 23.86
N LEU A 164 -10.41 -3.01 22.71
CA LEU A 164 -11.13 -2.56 21.53
C LEU A 164 -12.63 -2.44 21.81
N GLU A 165 -13.31 -3.49 22.31
CA GLU A 165 -14.73 -3.47 22.67
C GLU A 165 -15.07 -2.36 23.68
N LYS A 166 -14.24 -2.18 24.72
CA LYS A 166 -14.44 -1.11 25.71
C LYS A 166 -14.31 0.29 25.09
N SER A 167 -13.33 0.49 24.20
CA SER A 167 -13.15 1.75 23.48
C SER A 167 -14.29 2.00 22.46
N ILE A 168 -14.79 0.93 21.85
CA ILE A 168 -15.94 0.92 20.95
C ILE A 168 -17.24 1.31 21.67
N LEU A 169 -17.41 0.90 22.93
CA LEU A 169 -18.55 1.24 23.77
C LEU A 169 -18.55 2.71 24.18
N ASP A 170 -17.41 3.26 24.60
CA ASP A 170 -17.28 4.69 24.95
C ASP A 170 -17.68 5.61 23.78
N LEU A 171 -17.36 5.21 22.53
CA LEU A 171 -17.69 5.95 21.30
C LEU A 171 -19.17 5.88 20.88
N LYS A 172 -19.97 4.91 21.38
CA LYS A 172 -21.40 4.80 21.05
C LYS A 172 -22.29 5.79 21.80
N ASN A 173 -21.81 6.36 22.91
CA ASN A 173 -22.61 7.17 23.84
C ASN A 173 -22.69 8.66 23.48
N GLY A 174 -22.50 9.03 22.21
CA GLY A 174 -22.62 10.43 21.74
C GLY A 174 -21.56 11.39 22.30
N GLN A 175 -20.50 10.87 22.91
CA GLN A 175 -19.45 11.65 23.55
C GLN A 175 -18.33 12.03 22.55
N THR A 176 -17.66 13.15 22.81
CA THR A 176 -16.55 13.70 22.01
C THR A 176 -15.53 12.62 21.61
N PHE A 177 -15.04 12.64 20.36
CA PHE A 177 -14.09 11.64 19.83
C PHE A 177 -12.95 11.36 20.81
N LYS A 178 -13.01 10.19 21.44
CA LYS A 178 -11.97 9.65 22.30
C LYS A 178 -10.97 8.90 21.43
N GLY A 179 -9.78 9.49 21.27
CA GLY A 179 -8.73 8.89 20.46
C GLY A 179 -8.30 7.51 21.00
N ILE A 180 -8.17 6.55 20.09
CA ILE A 180 -7.66 5.21 20.37
C ILE A 180 -6.16 5.13 20.00
N VAL A 181 -5.31 4.61 20.88
CA VAL A 181 -3.94 4.20 20.51
C VAL A 181 -3.93 2.72 20.18
N ALA A 182 -3.56 2.38 18.95
CA ALA A 182 -3.27 1.00 18.55
C ALA A 182 -1.77 0.82 18.30
N ALA A 183 -1.20 -0.22 18.88
CA ALA A 183 0.16 -0.63 18.58
C ALA A 183 0.34 -2.12 18.90
N LEU A 184 1.03 -2.84 18.01
CA LEU A 184 1.31 -4.25 18.24
C LEU A 184 2.41 -4.40 19.30
N PRO A 185 2.35 -5.41 20.21
CA PRO A 185 3.37 -5.62 21.22
C PRO A 185 4.78 -5.74 20.64
N ALA A 186 5.74 -5.15 21.34
CA ALA A 186 7.16 -5.20 20.99
C ALA A 186 7.91 -5.90 22.12
N GLU A 187 8.52 -7.03 21.80
CA GLU A 187 9.31 -7.82 22.74
C GLU A 187 10.72 -7.24 22.93
N PRO A 188 11.37 -7.46 24.09
CA PRO A 188 12.80 -7.26 24.25
C PRO A 188 13.60 -8.06 23.21
N ARG A 189 14.67 -7.47 22.68
CA ARG A 189 15.49 -8.06 21.60
C ARG A 189 16.89 -8.38 22.10
N ALA A 190 17.64 -9.17 21.32
CA ALA A 190 19.01 -9.61 21.65
C ALA A 190 19.14 -10.16 23.09
N CYS A 191 18.36 -11.20 23.40
CA CYS A 191 18.32 -11.85 24.73
C CYS A 191 17.98 -10.91 25.90
N GLY A 192 17.27 -9.80 25.64
CA GLY A 192 16.89 -8.80 26.65
C GLY A 192 17.81 -7.58 26.72
N CYS A 193 18.97 -7.61 26.06
CA CYS A 193 19.93 -6.49 26.04
C CYS A 193 19.42 -5.25 25.29
N VAL A 194 18.36 -5.37 24.49
CA VAL A 194 17.69 -4.25 23.82
C VAL A 194 16.24 -4.18 24.30
N SER A 195 15.93 -3.21 25.15
CA SER A 195 14.57 -2.95 25.62
C SER A 195 13.65 -2.56 24.45
N PRO A 196 12.34 -2.86 24.51
CA PRO A 196 11.39 -2.37 23.52
C PRO A 196 11.26 -0.83 23.60
N PRO A 197 10.77 -0.18 22.53
CA PRO A 197 10.56 1.27 22.52
C PRO A 197 9.57 1.69 23.62
N SER A 198 9.76 2.89 24.18
CA SER A 198 8.86 3.46 25.19
C SER A 198 7.41 3.43 24.71
N VAL A 199 6.53 2.89 25.54
CA VAL A 199 5.11 2.80 25.24
C VAL A 199 4.48 4.19 25.38
N VAL A 200 3.84 4.65 24.32
CA VAL A 200 2.88 5.76 24.35
C VAL A 200 1.50 5.13 24.51
N GLU A 201 0.85 5.36 25.66
CA GLU A 201 -0.47 4.80 25.97
C GLU A 201 -1.63 5.74 25.60
N ASN A 202 -1.36 7.05 25.59
CA ASN A 202 -2.35 8.10 25.31
C ASN A 202 -2.19 8.64 23.88
N VAL A 203 -3.31 8.92 23.22
CA VAL A 203 -3.31 9.60 21.92
C VAL A 203 -2.70 10.99 22.07
N ALA A 204 -1.96 11.44 21.04
CA ALA A 204 -1.38 12.76 21.01
C ALA A 204 -2.48 13.84 21.20
N PRO A 205 -2.24 14.87 22.02
CA PRO A 205 -3.23 15.93 22.20
C PRO A 205 -3.41 16.68 20.87
N TYR A 206 -4.65 17.02 20.51
CA TYR A 206 -4.97 17.67 19.24
C TYR A 206 -4.17 18.97 19.01
N SER A 207 -3.88 19.72 20.08
CA SER A 207 -3.05 20.92 20.06
C SER A 207 -1.60 20.68 19.60
N ALA A 208 -1.07 19.46 19.73
CA ALA A 208 0.25 19.08 19.22
C ALA A 208 0.29 18.92 17.69
N ILE A 209 -0.87 18.74 17.03
CA ILE A 209 -0.94 18.53 15.57
C ILE A 209 -1.63 19.67 14.80
N GLU A 210 -2.57 20.41 15.40
CA GLU A 210 -3.41 21.36 14.65
C GLU A 210 -2.63 22.53 14.03
N ASN A 211 -1.51 22.91 14.67
CA ASN A 211 -0.67 24.05 14.29
C ASN A 211 0.63 23.65 13.59
N ILE A 212 0.87 22.36 13.29
CA ILE A 212 2.06 21.91 12.56
C ILE A 212 2.12 22.63 11.20
N SER A 213 3.30 23.16 10.86
CA SER A 213 3.55 23.80 9.57
C SER A 213 3.95 22.76 8.54
N VAL A 214 3.10 22.54 7.54
CA VAL A 214 3.32 21.57 6.46
C VAL A 214 3.30 22.21 5.08
N GLN A 215 3.88 21.54 4.08
CA GLN A 215 3.84 21.95 2.67
C GLN A 215 3.22 20.84 1.82
N LYS A 216 2.26 21.16 0.93
CA LYS A 216 1.68 20.18 0.00
C LYS A 216 2.62 20.02 -1.21
N LEU A 217 3.23 18.84 -1.35
CA LEU A 217 4.19 18.52 -2.41
C LEU A 217 3.50 18.12 -3.70
N THR A 218 2.40 17.38 -3.60
CA THR A 218 1.61 16.94 -4.76
C THR A 218 0.14 17.36 -4.61
N PRO A 219 -0.54 17.72 -5.72
CA PRO A 219 -1.99 17.72 -5.74
C PRO A 219 -2.52 16.28 -5.58
N GLU A 220 -3.81 16.12 -5.32
CA GLU A 220 -4.45 14.81 -5.54
C GLU A 220 -4.37 14.47 -7.02
N TYR A 221 -3.96 13.24 -7.34
CA TYR A 221 -3.80 12.82 -8.72
C TYR A 221 -5.15 12.78 -9.44
N LYS A 222 -5.25 13.53 -10.54
CA LYS A 222 -6.29 13.37 -11.56
C LYS A 222 -5.61 13.03 -12.88
N THR A 223 -6.29 12.29 -13.75
CA THR A 223 -5.77 11.89 -15.06
C THR A 223 -5.31 13.13 -15.86
N GLY A 224 -4.07 13.12 -16.35
CA GLY A 224 -3.48 14.21 -17.14
C GLY A 224 -2.64 15.24 -16.35
N MET A 225 -2.42 15.05 -15.04
CA MET A 225 -1.70 16.02 -14.19
C MET A 225 -0.15 15.94 -14.21
N GLU A 226 0.47 15.11 -15.06
CA GLU A 226 1.93 14.88 -15.05
C GLU A 226 2.79 16.14 -15.25
N LEU A 227 2.25 17.20 -15.86
CA LEU A 227 3.00 18.46 -16.09
C LEU A 227 3.05 19.44 -14.90
N LEU A 228 2.31 19.21 -13.80
CA LEU A 228 2.05 20.24 -12.77
C LEU A 228 2.82 20.11 -11.45
N VAL A 229 3.81 19.21 -11.34
CA VAL A 229 4.57 18.97 -10.10
C VAL A 229 5.64 20.07 -9.80
N LYS A 230 5.71 21.15 -10.59
CA LYS A 230 6.72 22.22 -10.41
C LYS A 230 6.39 23.27 -9.35
N THR A 231 5.16 23.32 -8.84
CA THR A 231 4.70 24.42 -7.97
C THR A 231 4.84 24.06 -6.49
N LYS A 232 5.96 24.44 -5.86
CA LYS A 232 6.11 24.38 -4.39
C LYS A 232 5.04 25.27 -3.74
N THR A 233 4.05 24.67 -3.09
CA THR A 233 3.03 25.42 -2.35
C THR A 233 3.64 26.15 -1.15
N PRO A 234 3.10 27.30 -0.72
CA PRO A 234 3.53 27.92 0.54
C PRO A 234 3.19 27.00 1.73
N PRO A 235 3.95 27.07 2.85
CA PRO A 235 3.59 26.35 4.06
C PRO A 235 2.20 26.75 4.60
N MET A 236 1.48 25.78 5.15
CA MET A 236 0.13 25.89 5.67
C MET A 236 0.01 25.20 7.04
N LYS A 237 -0.97 25.60 7.85
CA LYS A 237 -1.30 24.87 9.09
C LYS A 237 -1.93 23.52 8.75
N ALA A 238 -1.46 22.45 9.38
CA ALA A 238 -1.94 21.10 9.11
C ALA A 238 -3.46 20.94 9.35
N SER A 239 -4.04 21.63 10.33
CA SER A 239 -5.51 21.67 10.56
C SER A 239 -6.35 22.13 9.36
N GLN A 240 -5.75 22.74 8.33
CA GLN A 240 -6.45 23.04 7.08
C GLN A 240 -6.75 21.77 6.27
N LEU A 241 -5.95 20.71 6.42
CA LEU A 241 -6.13 19.43 5.70
C LEU A 241 -7.44 18.73 6.08
N TRP A 242 -7.85 18.80 7.35
CA TRP A 242 -9.08 18.16 7.86
C TRP A 242 -10.15 19.17 8.32
N ARG A 243 -10.05 20.45 7.92
CA ARG A 243 -10.98 21.50 8.36
C ARG A 243 -12.45 21.20 8.02
N GLN A 244 -12.70 20.69 6.81
CA GLN A 244 -14.05 20.42 6.31
C GLN A 244 -14.40 18.94 6.32
N LYS A 245 -13.44 18.09 5.95
CA LYS A 245 -13.62 16.64 5.82
C LYS A 245 -12.65 15.91 6.75
N PRO A 246 -13.05 14.76 7.34
CA PRO A 246 -12.13 13.88 8.04
C PRO A 246 -10.96 13.45 7.15
N ALA A 247 -9.84 13.06 7.76
CA ALA A 247 -8.63 12.69 7.03
C ALA A 247 -7.86 11.55 7.71
N VAL A 248 -7.26 10.70 6.88
CA VAL A 248 -6.21 9.75 7.29
C VAL A 248 -4.86 10.32 6.89
N LEU A 249 -3.93 10.42 7.85
CA LEU A 249 -2.54 10.79 7.63
C LEU A 249 -1.66 9.55 7.81
N LEU A 250 -1.07 9.05 6.73
CA LEU A 250 -0.08 7.97 6.77
C LEU A 250 1.32 8.59 6.87
N CYS A 251 1.97 8.46 8.03
CA CYS A 251 3.32 8.98 8.28
C CYS A 251 4.37 8.01 7.73
N ILE A 252 4.81 8.26 6.49
CA ILE A 252 5.75 7.42 5.76
C ILE A 252 7.18 7.66 6.26
N ARG A 253 7.83 6.59 6.74
CA ARG A 253 9.24 6.61 7.13
C ARG A 253 10.17 6.98 5.99
N ARG A 254 9.95 6.42 4.80
CA ARG A 254 10.77 6.67 3.60
C ARG A 254 10.04 6.23 2.34
N PRO A 255 9.84 7.09 1.33
CA PRO A 255 9.12 6.71 0.11
C PRO A 255 9.78 5.59 -0.70
N GLY A 256 11.10 5.41 -0.58
CA GLY A 256 11.86 4.31 -1.19
C GLY A 256 11.84 2.98 -0.45
N CYS A 257 11.31 2.91 0.78
CA CYS A 257 11.31 1.66 1.56
C CYS A 257 10.22 0.69 1.09
N ILE A 258 10.58 -0.58 0.86
CA ILE A 258 9.64 -1.64 0.44
C ILE A 258 8.42 -1.75 1.37
N MET A 259 8.64 -1.66 2.69
CA MET A 259 7.58 -1.79 3.68
C MET A 259 6.63 -0.60 3.65
N CYS A 260 7.14 0.61 3.38
CA CYS A 260 6.31 1.82 3.27
C CYS A 260 5.57 1.91 1.93
N ARG A 261 6.21 1.52 0.82
CA ARG A 261 5.55 1.41 -0.50
C ARG A 261 4.41 0.39 -0.46
N ALA A 262 4.65 -0.76 0.16
CA ALA A 262 3.65 -1.81 0.30
C ALA A 262 2.47 -1.42 1.22
N GLU A 263 2.74 -0.73 2.35
CA GLU A 263 1.69 -0.17 3.22
C GLU A 263 0.85 0.89 2.51
N ALA A 264 1.51 1.88 1.89
CA ALA A 264 0.86 2.95 1.16
C ALA A 264 -0.03 2.40 0.04
N HIS A 265 0.49 1.45 -0.74
CA HIS A 265 -0.26 0.80 -1.81
C HIS A 265 -1.47 0.02 -1.28
N LYS A 266 -1.30 -0.76 -0.19
CA LYS A 266 -2.41 -1.52 0.42
C LYS A 266 -3.50 -0.62 0.99
N LEU A 267 -3.15 0.49 1.65
CA LEU A 267 -4.13 1.45 2.16
C LEU A 267 -4.83 2.19 1.01
N TYR A 268 -4.07 2.64 0.01
CA TYR A 268 -4.60 3.42 -1.11
C TYR A 268 -5.40 2.58 -2.13
N ALA A 269 -5.17 1.26 -2.21
CA ALA A 269 -6.01 0.35 -3.01
C ALA A 269 -7.48 0.41 -2.57
N LYS A 270 -7.75 0.61 -1.27
CA LYS A 270 -9.12 0.77 -0.73
C LYS A 270 -9.64 2.22 -0.77
N LYS A 271 -9.00 3.15 -1.52
CA LYS A 271 -9.45 4.55 -1.70
C LYS A 271 -10.96 4.69 -1.99
N PRO A 272 -11.61 3.86 -2.83
CA PRO A 272 -13.05 3.99 -3.09
C PRO A 272 -13.92 3.92 -1.83
N ILE A 273 -13.50 3.16 -0.81
CA ILE A 273 -14.20 3.06 0.49
C ILE A 273 -14.06 4.38 1.25
N PHE A 274 -12.85 4.92 1.34
CA PHE A 274 -12.60 6.21 2.00
C PHE A 274 -13.30 7.37 1.27
N ASP A 275 -13.34 7.35 -0.06
CA ASP A 275 -14.04 8.35 -0.88
C ASP A 275 -15.55 8.31 -0.64
N ALA A 276 -16.17 7.12 -0.57
CA ALA A 276 -17.58 6.94 -0.25
C ALA A 276 -17.93 7.47 1.15
N LEU A 277 -17.02 7.33 2.12
CA LEU A 277 -17.13 7.88 3.47
C LEU A 277 -16.76 9.38 3.57
N GLY A 278 -16.41 10.03 2.45
CA GLY A 278 -16.02 11.44 2.42
C GLY A 278 -14.66 11.75 3.07
N ILE A 279 -13.82 10.74 3.29
CA ILE A 279 -12.54 10.82 4.01
C ILE A 279 -11.38 11.05 3.05
N GLN A 280 -10.53 12.01 3.39
CA GLN A 280 -9.34 12.35 2.60
C GLN A 280 -8.14 11.50 3.01
N LEU A 281 -7.30 11.11 2.03
CA LEU A 281 -6.06 10.37 2.29
C LEU A 281 -4.83 11.25 1.99
N PHE A 282 -3.98 11.45 2.99
CA PHE A 282 -2.68 12.12 2.84
C PHE A 282 -1.51 11.23 3.28
N ALA A 283 -0.42 11.25 2.51
CA ALA A 283 0.87 10.69 2.93
C ALA A 283 1.74 11.82 3.48
N VAL A 284 2.28 11.66 4.70
CA VAL A 284 3.15 12.63 5.36
C VAL A 284 4.59 12.14 5.27
N LEU A 285 5.46 12.96 4.68
CA LEU A 285 6.90 12.74 4.55
C LEU A 285 7.65 13.71 5.47
N HIS A 286 8.70 13.23 6.14
CA HIS A 286 9.64 14.10 6.87
C HIS A 286 10.88 14.51 6.05
N GLU A 287 11.17 13.78 4.97
CA GLU A 287 12.30 14.04 4.09
C GLU A 287 11.79 14.21 2.66
N HIS A 288 12.21 15.30 2.00
CA HIS A 288 11.83 15.60 0.62
C HIS A 288 12.99 15.35 -0.34
N ILE A 289 13.05 14.12 -0.86
CA ILE A 289 13.93 13.75 -1.98
C ILE A 289 13.06 13.68 -3.25
N GLU A 290 13.23 14.62 -4.17
CA GLU A 290 12.44 14.78 -5.40
C GLU A 290 12.27 13.47 -6.20
N SER A 291 13.35 12.69 -6.37
CA SER A 291 13.29 11.40 -7.08
C SER A 291 12.45 10.36 -6.33
N GLU A 292 12.53 10.33 -5.00
CA GLU A 292 11.75 9.39 -4.17
C GLU A 292 10.27 9.74 -4.18
N VAL A 293 9.92 11.04 -4.15
CA VAL A 293 8.54 11.50 -4.28
C VAL A 293 7.97 11.14 -5.64
N ARG A 294 8.75 11.29 -6.72
CA ARG A 294 8.34 10.93 -8.09
C ARG A 294 8.22 9.42 -8.33
N GLU A 295 9.08 8.60 -7.72
CA GLU A 295 8.92 7.14 -7.78
C GLU A 295 7.73 6.66 -6.92
N PHE A 296 7.41 7.38 -5.83
CA PHE A 296 6.35 7.03 -4.89
C PHE A 296 4.95 7.42 -5.39
N TRP A 297 4.79 8.66 -5.87
CA TRP A 297 3.55 9.25 -6.35
C TRP A 297 3.59 9.43 -7.88
N PRO A 298 2.57 9.01 -8.64
CA PRO A 298 1.29 8.46 -8.19
C PRO A 298 1.30 6.92 -7.97
N ARG A 299 2.41 6.23 -8.21
CA ARG A 299 2.48 4.75 -8.39
C ARG A 299 2.01 3.93 -7.18
N TYR A 300 2.44 4.29 -5.98
CA TYR A 300 2.07 3.60 -4.73
C TYR A 300 1.08 4.41 -3.89
N TRP A 301 0.91 5.69 -4.20
CA TRP A 301 0.00 6.62 -3.53
C TRP A 301 -0.45 7.70 -4.52
N GLY A 302 -1.75 7.82 -4.77
CA GLY A 302 -2.30 8.89 -5.63
C GLY A 302 -2.86 10.10 -4.87
N GLY A 303 -2.96 10.01 -3.54
CA GLY A 303 -3.49 11.07 -2.69
C GLY A 303 -2.53 12.26 -2.56
N GLY A 304 -2.91 13.25 -1.76
CA GLY A 304 -2.02 14.38 -1.48
C GLY A 304 -0.78 13.92 -0.70
N VAL A 305 0.40 14.38 -1.12
CA VAL A 305 1.66 14.19 -0.38
C VAL A 305 2.00 15.49 0.36
N ILE A 306 2.26 15.37 1.65
CA ILE A 306 2.48 16.46 2.59
C ILE A 306 3.90 16.35 3.16
N PHE A 307 4.64 17.45 3.21
CA PHE A 307 5.97 17.54 3.79
C PHE A 307 5.92 18.21 5.16
N ASP A 308 6.30 17.45 6.19
CA ASP A 308 6.50 17.87 7.58
C ASP A 308 8.00 18.02 7.83
N ARG A 309 8.53 19.20 7.46
CA ARG A 309 9.97 19.52 7.54
C ARG A 309 10.56 19.35 8.95
N ASN A 310 9.74 19.53 9.97
CA ASN A 310 10.17 19.51 11.37
C ASN A 310 10.03 18.12 12.02
N MET A 311 9.42 17.15 11.34
CA MET A 311 9.01 15.85 11.88
C MET A 311 8.01 15.95 13.05
N ASP A 312 7.21 17.02 13.14
CA ASP A 312 6.33 17.25 14.29
C ASP A 312 5.19 16.21 14.38
N PHE A 313 4.70 15.67 13.25
CA PHE A 313 3.77 14.52 13.26
C PHE A 313 4.43 13.24 13.77
N PHE A 314 5.68 12.99 13.35
CA PHE A 314 6.45 11.82 13.80
C PHE A 314 6.83 11.93 15.29
N LYS A 315 7.04 13.15 15.80
CA LYS A 315 7.17 13.42 17.25
C LYS A 315 5.84 13.20 17.98
N ALA A 316 4.72 13.65 17.44
CA ALA A 316 3.40 13.47 18.05
C ALA A 316 3.08 11.98 18.24
N LEU A 317 3.34 11.15 17.22
CA LEU A 317 3.23 9.68 17.31
C LEU A 317 4.08 9.07 18.45
N GLY A 318 5.24 9.65 18.73
CA GLY A 318 6.15 9.24 19.82
C GLY A 318 6.04 10.06 21.11
N GLY A 319 4.91 10.72 21.38
CA GLY A 319 4.70 11.45 22.63
C GLY A 319 5.62 12.67 22.81
N GLY A 320 5.90 13.38 21.70
CA GLY A 320 6.82 14.52 21.64
C GLY A 320 8.26 14.16 21.26
N LYS A 321 8.58 12.88 21.05
CA LYS A 321 9.93 12.39 20.69
C LYS A 321 9.89 11.58 19.40
N LEU A 322 10.98 11.60 18.63
CA LEU A 322 11.10 10.73 17.45
C LEU A 322 11.33 9.28 17.89
N LEU A 323 10.44 8.39 17.48
CA LEU A 323 10.65 6.95 17.60
C LEU A 323 11.69 6.52 16.56
N LYS A 324 12.85 6.05 17.02
CA LYS A 324 13.94 5.55 16.16
C LYS A 324 14.45 4.20 16.67
N ASP A 325 14.82 3.30 15.77
CA ASP A 325 15.68 2.15 16.07
C ASP A 325 16.91 2.16 15.13
N LYS A 326 18.06 1.66 15.58
CA LYS A 326 19.21 1.45 14.71
C LYS A 326 18.94 0.33 13.71
N PHE A 327 19.51 0.37 12.50
CA PHE A 327 19.27 -0.68 11.50
C PHE A 327 19.60 -2.09 12.02
N ILE A 328 20.72 -2.25 12.74
CA ILE A 328 21.15 -3.56 13.27
C ILE A 328 20.17 -4.09 14.34
N SER A 329 19.85 -3.31 15.38
CA SER A 329 18.95 -3.76 16.47
C SER A 329 17.45 -3.66 16.15
N GLY A 330 17.08 -2.80 15.21
CA GLY A 330 15.72 -2.56 14.72
C GLY A 330 15.27 -3.49 13.61
N PHE A 331 16.21 -3.98 12.80
CA PHE A 331 15.95 -4.86 11.65
C PHE A 331 16.67 -6.21 11.77
N VAL A 332 18.00 -6.24 11.79
CA VAL A 332 18.79 -7.48 11.69
C VAL A 332 18.55 -8.43 12.87
N PHE A 333 18.45 -7.90 14.09
CA PHE A 333 18.13 -8.66 15.31
C PHE A 333 16.66 -8.60 15.72
N ASN A 334 15.77 -8.19 14.80
CA ASN A 334 14.34 -8.08 15.06
C ASN A 334 13.55 -9.04 14.17
N PRO A 335 13.16 -10.24 14.67
CA PRO A 335 12.46 -11.24 13.86
C PRO A 335 11.12 -10.72 13.32
N ARG A 336 10.47 -9.79 14.04
CA ARG A 336 9.22 -9.15 13.63
C ARG A 336 9.44 -8.20 12.45
N ALA A 337 10.49 -7.39 12.46
CA ALA A 337 10.85 -6.55 11.32
C ALA A 337 11.25 -7.38 10.09
N ILE A 338 11.95 -8.52 10.29
CA ILE A 338 12.27 -9.47 9.22
C ILE A 338 10.99 -10.09 8.63
N ALA A 339 10.01 -10.45 9.47
CA ALA A 339 8.71 -10.95 9.02
C ALA A 339 7.93 -9.87 8.23
N ASN A 340 7.89 -8.63 8.72
CA ASN A 340 7.29 -7.49 8.02
C ASN A 340 7.96 -7.21 6.66
N TYR A 341 9.29 -7.33 6.58
CA TYR A 341 10.02 -7.23 5.31
C TYR A 341 9.69 -8.37 4.34
N LYS A 342 9.63 -9.62 4.81
CA LYS A 342 9.21 -10.76 3.97
C LYS A 342 7.80 -10.55 3.41
N ARG A 343 6.87 -10.11 4.27
CA ARG A 343 5.49 -9.77 3.92
C ARG A 343 5.40 -8.64 2.88
N ALA A 344 6.21 -7.59 3.02
CA ALA A 344 6.31 -6.53 2.01
C ALA A 344 6.95 -7.00 0.70
N LYS A 345 7.97 -7.87 0.76
CA LYS A 345 8.66 -8.42 -0.41
C LYS A 345 7.75 -9.33 -1.24
N ALA A 346 6.82 -10.04 -0.61
CA ALA A 346 5.81 -10.83 -1.32
C ALA A 346 4.95 -9.98 -2.27
N MET A 347 4.73 -8.70 -1.98
CA MET A 347 3.98 -7.77 -2.83
C MET A 347 4.76 -7.26 -4.06
N ARG A 348 6.00 -7.74 -4.27
CA ARG A 348 6.85 -7.45 -5.46
C ARG A 348 7.09 -5.95 -5.76
N VAL A 349 6.88 -5.06 -4.80
CA VAL A 349 7.13 -3.62 -4.96
C VAL A 349 8.64 -3.32 -4.97
N GLU A 350 9.06 -2.36 -5.81
CA GLU A 350 10.46 -1.94 -5.92
C GLU A 350 10.93 -1.26 -4.64
N GLN A 351 12.24 -1.33 -4.35
CA GLN A 351 12.82 -0.72 -3.15
C GLN A 351 14.17 -0.05 -3.42
N ASN A 352 14.49 0.94 -2.59
CA ASN A 352 15.82 1.50 -2.48
C ASN A 352 16.15 1.87 -1.02
N PHE A 353 17.37 2.38 -0.80
CA PHE A 353 17.89 2.77 0.51
C PHE A 353 18.22 4.27 0.63
N ARG A 354 17.69 5.13 -0.25
CA ARG A 354 17.98 6.58 -0.30
C ARG A 354 17.12 7.35 0.71
N GLY A 355 17.77 8.05 1.63
CA GLY A 355 17.13 8.82 2.72
C GLY A 355 17.14 8.11 4.07
N GLU A 356 16.78 8.84 5.13
CA GLU A 356 16.75 8.41 6.53
C GLU A 356 15.83 7.18 6.71
N GLY A 357 16.30 6.21 7.48
CA GLY A 357 15.68 4.89 7.61
C GLY A 357 15.46 4.41 9.06
N GLU A 358 16.01 5.12 10.05
CA GLU A 358 15.91 4.75 11.47
C GLU A 358 14.60 5.21 12.12
N ILE A 359 14.00 6.29 11.61
CA ILE A 359 12.71 6.84 12.07
C ILE A 359 11.59 5.82 11.82
N LYS A 360 10.64 5.75 12.76
CA LYS A 360 9.39 4.98 12.66
C LYS A 360 8.21 5.88 12.28
N GLY A 361 7.25 5.31 11.56
CA GLY A 361 6.05 5.97 11.09
C GLY A 361 4.85 5.65 11.96
N GLY A 362 3.69 5.69 11.33
CA GLY A 362 2.39 5.43 11.96
C GLY A 362 1.26 6.00 11.12
N LEU A 363 0.06 5.98 11.68
CA LEU A 363 -1.15 6.47 11.01
C LEU A 363 -2.03 7.23 12.01
N LEU A 364 -2.56 8.37 11.58
CA LEU A 364 -3.54 9.15 12.34
C LEU A 364 -4.86 9.21 11.56
N ILE A 365 -5.99 9.06 12.23
CA ILE A 365 -7.33 9.34 11.69
C ILE A 365 -7.90 10.53 12.45
N LEU A 366 -8.27 11.57 11.72
CA LEU A 366 -8.74 12.86 12.23
C LEU A 366 -10.19 13.06 11.83
N GLY A 367 -11.02 13.44 12.80
CA GLY A 367 -12.36 13.95 12.53
C GLY A 367 -12.29 15.35 11.89
N SER A 368 -13.39 15.78 11.26
CA SER A 368 -13.47 17.10 10.63
C SER A 368 -13.38 18.25 11.65
N GLY A 369 -12.87 19.40 11.21
CA GLY A 369 -12.82 20.63 12.01
C GLY A 369 -11.91 20.51 13.24
N LYS A 370 -12.52 20.54 14.43
CA LYS A 370 -11.84 20.37 15.74
C LYS A 370 -12.25 19.09 16.46
N SER A 371 -12.85 18.13 15.76
CA SER A 371 -13.32 16.86 16.34
C SER A 371 -12.21 16.07 17.03
N GLY A 372 -10.95 16.23 16.60
CA GLY A 372 -9.79 15.64 17.25
C GLY A 372 -9.23 14.42 16.51
N ILE A 373 -8.34 13.68 17.21
CA ILE A 373 -7.77 12.43 16.71
C ILE A 373 -8.68 11.29 17.15
N ALA A 374 -9.27 10.56 16.19
CA ALA A 374 -10.11 9.40 16.45
C ALA A 374 -9.28 8.13 16.67
N TYR A 375 -8.14 8.00 15.96
CA TYR A 375 -7.28 6.83 16.03
C TYR A 375 -5.82 7.20 15.73
N GLN A 376 -4.90 6.56 16.45
CA GLN A 376 -3.46 6.70 16.33
C GLN A 376 -2.81 5.31 16.34
N PHE A 377 -2.29 4.89 15.20
CA PHE A 377 -1.43 3.71 15.09
C PHE A 377 0.04 4.11 15.16
N ILE A 378 0.82 3.39 15.98
CA ILE A 378 2.25 3.64 16.18
C ILE A 378 3.07 2.43 15.70
N GLU A 379 3.94 2.63 14.70
CA GLU A 379 4.89 1.61 14.25
C GLU A 379 5.95 1.38 15.34
N ARG A 380 5.84 0.29 16.11
CA ARG A 380 6.85 -0.06 17.15
C ARG A 380 8.05 -0.79 16.58
N ASN A 381 7.85 -1.62 15.56
CA ASN A 381 8.89 -2.36 14.84
C ASN A 381 8.81 -2.01 13.36
N PHE A 382 9.95 -2.05 12.68
CA PHE A 382 9.99 -1.69 11.27
C PHE A 382 9.01 -2.52 10.42
N GLY A 383 8.12 -1.82 9.70
CA GLY A 383 7.07 -2.40 8.87
C GLY A 383 5.88 -2.96 9.63
N ASP A 384 5.69 -2.66 10.93
CA ASP A 384 4.37 -2.82 11.55
C ASP A 384 3.41 -1.82 10.86
N TRP A 385 2.31 -2.32 10.30
CA TRP A 385 1.30 -1.49 9.59
C TRP A 385 0.01 -1.44 10.40
N ALA A 386 -0.75 -0.36 10.23
CA ALA A 386 -2.07 -0.25 10.82
C ALA A 386 -3.01 -1.37 10.30
N PRO A 387 -3.78 -2.06 11.16
CA PRO A 387 -4.75 -3.05 10.71
C PRO A 387 -5.80 -2.39 9.82
N LEU A 388 -5.84 -2.75 8.53
CA LEU A 388 -6.69 -2.09 7.53
C LEU A 388 -8.19 -2.17 7.87
N SER A 389 -8.63 -3.28 8.46
CA SER A 389 -10.00 -3.45 8.95
C SER A 389 -10.35 -2.46 10.06
N GLU A 390 -9.47 -2.29 11.05
CA GLU A 390 -9.64 -1.33 12.16
C GLU A 390 -9.66 0.13 11.63
N VAL A 391 -8.76 0.46 10.69
CA VAL A 391 -8.74 1.77 10.02
C VAL A 391 -10.05 2.05 9.28
N ILE A 392 -10.55 1.08 8.50
CA ILE A 392 -11.82 1.21 7.77
C ILE A 392 -13.00 1.30 8.75
N GLU A 393 -13.02 0.54 9.83
CA GLU A 393 -14.10 0.56 10.83
C GLU A 393 -14.20 1.92 11.54
N ILE A 394 -13.08 2.47 12.00
CA ILE A 394 -13.03 3.81 12.59
C ILE A 394 -13.47 4.87 11.57
N CYS A 395 -13.00 4.76 10.32
CA CYS A 395 -13.42 5.64 9.23
C CYS A 395 -14.93 5.57 8.98
N ASN A 396 -15.53 4.38 8.95
CA ASN A 396 -16.96 4.20 8.74
C ASN A 396 -17.78 4.90 9.83
N ARG A 397 -17.38 4.72 11.10
CA ARG A 397 -18.02 5.38 12.25
C ARG A 397 -17.94 6.91 12.18
N ILE A 398 -16.82 7.46 11.71
CA ILE A 398 -16.67 8.92 11.49
C ILE A 398 -17.63 9.37 10.38
N GLY A 399 -17.71 8.63 9.27
CA GLY A 399 -18.61 8.92 8.15
C GLY A 399 -20.08 8.99 8.58
N THR A 400 -20.60 7.94 9.23
CA THR A 400 -21.99 7.87 9.69
C THR A 400 -22.36 8.99 10.68
N GLN A 401 -21.41 9.46 11.50
CA GLN A 401 -21.65 10.59 12.41
C GLN A 401 -21.81 11.93 11.68
N MET A 402 -21.26 12.10 10.47
CA MET A 402 -21.49 13.31 9.67
C MET A 402 -22.88 13.32 9.02
N GLU A 403 -23.38 12.16 8.59
CA GLU A 403 -24.70 12.01 7.97
C GLU A 403 -25.86 12.23 8.97
N GLY A 404 -25.59 12.02 10.27
CA GLY A 404 -26.58 12.18 11.35
C GLY A 404 -26.75 13.61 11.90
N GLN A 405 -26.00 14.61 11.41
CA GLN A 405 -26.17 16.00 11.85
C GLN A 405 -27.14 16.76 10.94
N PRO A 406 -28.31 17.21 11.43
CA PRO A 406 -29.24 17.97 10.61
C PRO A 406 -28.66 19.35 10.25
N GLU A 407 -28.77 19.73 8.98
CA GLU A 407 -28.39 21.06 8.50
C GLU A 407 -29.20 22.14 9.25
N CYS A 408 -28.51 22.89 10.11
CA CYS A 408 -29.07 24.10 10.73
C CYS A 408 -29.16 25.20 9.67
N THR A 409 -30.22 25.13 8.85
CA THR A 409 -30.59 26.19 7.92
C THR A 409 -31.04 27.41 8.71
N GLY A 410 -30.14 28.38 8.85
CA GLY A 410 -30.39 29.65 9.54
C GLY A 410 -31.39 30.52 8.78
N GLY A 411 -32.68 30.31 9.02
CA GLY A 411 -33.74 31.21 8.58
C GLY A 411 -33.66 32.53 9.37
N LEU A 412 -33.38 33.63 8.67
CA LEU A 412 -33.58 34.97 9.22
C LEU A 412 -35.08 35.18 9.48
N GLN A 413 -35.46 35.40 10.74
CA GLN A 413 -36.73 36.01 11.07
C GLN A 413 -36.57 37.53 11.10
N GLU A 414 -37.06 38.19 10.04
CA GLU A 414 -37.35 39.62 10.10
C GLU A 414 -38.40 39.86 11.19
N THR A 415 -38.14 40.82 12.08
CA THR A 415 -39.09 41.26 13.10
C THR A 415 -39.69 42.59 12.65
N ILE A 416 -41.01 42.69 12.65
CA ILE A 416 -41.77 43.94 12.48
C ILE A 416 -41.93 44.60 13.85
#